data_AF-A0A377J881-F1
#
_entry.id   AF-A0A377J881-F1
#
_cell.length_a   1.000
_cell.length_b   1.000
_cell.length_c   1.000
_cell.angle_alpha   90.00
_cell.angle_beta   90.00
_cell.angle_gamma   90.00
#
_symmetry.space_group_name_H-M   'P 1'
#
loop_
_entity.id
_entity.type
_entity.pdbx_description
1 polymer ?
#
loop_
_entity_poly.entity_id
_entity_poly.type
_entity_poly.pdbx_seq_one_letter_code
_entity_poly.pdbx_strand_id
1 'polypeptide(L)'
;MIDIDGERWLSTEHYYHAQKFTDKSLQQKIRAALTPREAFSLSREYQSFVRADWEAIRCDIMYFAVMEKFLQHDDLCQQLMATHPALLIENSPCDMFWGSGKNRHGQNKLGMILMSVRTKVAAKYRHV
;
A
#
# COMPACT_ATOMS: atom_id res chain seq x y z
N MET A 1 6.32 9.11 0.27
CA MET A 1 7.51 8.49 0.87
C MET A 1 7.20 8.08 2.28
N ILE A 2 7.76 6.96 2.73
CA ILE A 2 7.56 6.41 4.08
C ILE A 2 8.89 5.92 4.63
N ASP A 3 9.10 6.05 5.93
CA ASP A 3 10.23 5.48 6.67
C ASP A 3 9.75 4.29 7.49
N ILE A 4 10.36 3.12 7.31
CA ILE A 4 9.97 1.89 8.01
C ILE A 4 11.24 1.25 8.53
N ASP A 5 11.35 1.07 9.86
CA ASP A 5 12.51 0.49 10.54
C ASP A 5 13.85 1.18 10.18
N GLY A 6 13.83 2.50 9.96
CA GLY A 6 15.00 3.29 9.55
C GLY A 6 15.35 3.17 8.07
N GLU A 7 14.53 2.46 7.27
CA GLU A 7 14.65 2.38 5.83
C GLU A 7 13.65 3.32 5.14
N ARG A 8 14.19 4.21 4.29
CA ARG A 8 13.40 5.14 3.50
C ARG A 8 12.89 4.49 2.20
N TRP A 9 11.59 4.62 1.94
CA TRP A 9 10.90 4.12 0.75
C TRP A 9 10.20 5.25 0.01
N LEU A 10 10.46 5.39 -1.29
CA LEU A 10 9.91 6.49 -2.09
C LEU A 10 8.38 6.48 -2.14
N SER A 11 7.77 5.30 -2.18
CA SER A 11 6.32 5.10 -2.09
C SER A 11 5.94 3.82 -1.37
N THR A 12 4.66 3.68 -1.03
CA THR A 12 4.07 2.43 -0.52
C THR A 12 4.24 1.28 -1.50
N GLU A 13 4.22 1.54 -2.81
CA GLU A 13 4.48 0.53 -3.85
C GLU A 13 5.91 0.00 -3.82
N HIS A 14 6.92 0.82 -3.51
CA HIS A 14 8.30 0.33 -3.37
C HIS A 14 8.39 -0.70 -2.25
N TYR A 15 7.86 -0.34 -1.07
CA TYR A 15 7.81 -1.25 0.08
C TYR A 15 7.02 -2.52 -0.25
N TYR A 16 5.79 -2.37 -0.75
CA TYR A 16 4.92 -3.49 -1.08
C TYR A 16 5.55 -4.46 -2.09
N HIS A 17 6.18 -3.94 -3.14
CA HIS A 17 6.83 -4.77 -4.15
C HIS A 17 8.12 -5.42 -3.66
N ALA A 18 8.88 -4.78 -2.78
CA ALA A 18 10.04 -5.39 -2.15
C ALA A 18 9.63 -6.55 -1.24
N GLN A 19 8.55 -6.42 -0.46
CA GLN A 19 8.11 -7.44 0.49
C GLN A 19 7.54 -8.73 -0.14
N LYS A 20 7.40 -8.77 -1.46
CA LYS A 20 7.21 -10.02 -2.20
C LYS A 20 8.37 -11.00 -2.05
N PHE A 21 9.56 -10.50 -1.72
CA PHE A 21 10.79 -11.28 -1.68
C PHE A 21 11.30 -11.39 -0.26
N THR A 22 11.86 -12.55 0.11
CA THR A 22 12.64 -12.70 1.35
C THR A 22 14.12 -12.39 1.12
N ASP A 23 14.57 -12.45 -0.13
CA ASP A 23 15.93 -12.09 -0.55
C ASP A 23 16.16 -10.58 -0.39
N LYS A 24 17.09 -10.23 0.50
CA LYS A 24 17.44 -8.83 0.79
C LYS A 24 18.04 -8.10 -0.40
N SER A 25 18.76 -8.76 -1.29
CA SER A 25 19.33 -8.12 -2.49
C SER A 25 18.22 -7.64 -3.43
N LEU A 26 17.17 -8.45 -3.62
CA LEU A 26 16.00 -8.08 -4.42
C LEU A 26 15.19 -6.96 -3.77
N GLN A 27 15.00 -7.03 -2.44
CA GLN A 27 14.36 -5.95 -1.69
C GLN A 27 15.09 -4.62 -1.89
N GLN A 28 16.42 -4.62 -1.78
CA GLN A 28 17.24 -3.43 -1.98
C GLN A 28 17.19 -2.91 -3.42
N LYS A 29 17.21 -3.81 -4.41
CA LYS A 29 17.08 -3.45 -5.83
C LYS A 29 15.75 -2.76 -6.12
N ILE A 30 14.65 -3.28 -5.58
CA ILE A 30 13.31 -2.70 -5.76
C ILE A 30 13.18 -1.38 -4.98
N ARG A 31 13.76 -1.30 -3.78
CA ARG A 31 13.79 -0.06 -2.99
C ARG A 31 14.51 1.07 -3.72
N ALA A 32 15.58 0.75 -4.45
CA ALA A 32 16.39 1.70 -5.20
C ALA A 32 15.78 2.14 -6.55
N ALA A 33 14.66 1.55 -6.97
CA ALA A 33 13.94 1.98 -8.16
C ALA A 33 13.57 3.48 -8.06
N LEU A 34 13.57 4.18 -9.19
CA LEU A 34 13.30 5.63 -9.21
C LEU A 34 11.81 5.93 -9.19
N THR A 35 10.98 4.98 -9.63
CA THR A 35 9.53 5.17 -9.75
C THR A 35 8.75 3.96 -9.23
N PRO A 36 7.51 4.17 -8.75
CA PRO A 36 6.62 3.07 -8.36
C PRO A 36 6.42 2.04 -9.48
N ARG A 37 6.29 2.53 -10.72
CA ARG A 37 6.16 1.69 -11.92
C ARG A 37 7.39 0.82 -12.17
N GLU A 38 8.58 1.35 -11.93
CA GLU A 38 9.83 0.59 -12.03
C GLU A 38 9.92 -0.46 -10.91
N ALA A 39 9.59 -0.10 -9.67
CA ALA A 39 9.50 -1.05 -8.56
C ALA A 39 8.52 -2.21 -8.86
N PHE A 40 7.35 -1.89 -9.42
CA PHE A 40 6.39 -2.89 -9.92
C PHE A 40 7.01 -3.78 -11.00
N SER A 41 7.63 -3.18 -12.02
CA SER A 41 8.23 -3.89 -13.15
C SER A 41 9.34 -4.85 -12.71
N LEU A 42 10.24 -4.40 -11.83
CA LEU A 42 11.28 -5.25 -11.23
C LEU A 42 10.66 -6.41 -10.44
N SER A 43 9.60 -6.17 -9.68
CA SER A 43 8.92 -7.26 -8.96
C SER A 43 8.30 -8.31 -9.88
N ARG A 44 7.97 -7.94 -11.12
CA ARG A 44 7.45 -8.85 -12.15
C ARG A 44 8.57 -9.58 -12.88
N GLU A 45 9.71 -8.95 -13.10
CA GLU A 45 10.91 -9.59 -13.63
C GLU A 45 11.34 -10.77 -12.74
N TYR A 46 11.32 -10.59 -11.42
CA TYR A 46 11.70 -11.62 -10.44
C TYR A 46 10.53 -12.47 -9.94
N GLN A 47 9.42 -12.57 -10.69
CA GLN A 47 8.20 -13.23 -10.21
C GLN A 47 8.41 -14.67 -9.70
N SER A 48 9.41 -15.40 -10.20
CA SER A 48 9.78 -16.75 -9.75
C SER A 48 10.35 -16.83 -8.33
N PHE A 49 10.78 -15.69 -7.76
CA PHE A 49 11.37 -15.59 -6.42
C PHE A 49 10.38 -15.07 -5.36
N VAL A 50 9.12 -14.85 -5.75
CA VAL A 50 8.09 -14.39 -4.82
C VAL A 50 7.87 -15.43 -3.73
N ARG A 51 7.81 -14.99 -2.48
CA ARG A 51 7.56 -15.83 -1.31
C ARG A 51 6.24 -16.60 -1.42
N ALA A 52 6.25 -17.85 -0.95
CA ALA A 52 5.13 -18.77 -1.14
C ALA A 52 3.82 -18.33 -0.45
N ASP A 53 3.92 -17.58 0.65
CA ASP A 53 2.80 -17.08 1.44
C ASP A 53 2.29 -15.69 0.99
N TRP A 54 2.80 -15.15 -0.13
CA TRP A 54 2.52 -13.79 -0.57
C TRP A 54 1.02 -13.46 -0.66
N GLU A 55 0.23 -14.35 -1.25
CA GLU A 55 -1.20 -14.13 -1.43
C GLU A 55 -1.96 -14.01 -0.11
N ALA A 56 -1.49 -14.68 0.95
CA ALA A 56 -2.09 -14.62 2.28
C ALA A 56 -1.78 -13.30 2.98
N ILE A 57 -0.56 -12.75 2.81
CA ILE A 57 -0.07 -11.61 3.59
C ILE A 57 -0.16 -10.26 2.85
N ARG A 58 -0.39 -10.24 1.53
CA ARG A 58 -0.29 -9.02 0.72
C ARG A 58 -1.20 -7.89 1.20
N CYS A 59 -2.38 -8.22 1.72
CA CYS A 59 -3.29 -7.23 2.30
C CYS A 59 -2.71 -6.57 3.54
N ASP A 60 -2.09 -7.36 4.43
CA ASP A 60 -1.52 -6.87 5.68
C ASP A 60 -0.28 -6.00 5.42
N ILE A 61 0.56 -6.40 4.46
CA ILE A 61 1.71 -5.61 4.01
C ILE A 61 1.26 -4.27 3.43
N MET A 62 0.23 -4.26 2.57
CA MET A 62 -0.32 -3.02 2.01
C MET A 62 -0.94 -2.15 3.11
N TYR A 63 -1.72 -2.75 4.01
CA TYR A 63 -2.33 -2.05 5.12
C TYR A 63 -1.29 -1.36 5.99
N PHE A 64 -0.22 -2.07 6.36
CA PHE A 64 0.87 -1.53 7.14
C PHE A 64 1.55 -0.35 6.42
N ALA A 65 1.92 -0.51 5.15
CA ALA A 65 2.56 0.56 4.38
C ALA A 65 1.67 1.81 4.24
N VAL A 66 0.36 1.60 4.03
CA VAL A 66 -0.61 2.70 3.94
C VAL A 66 -0.77 3.37 5.31
N MET A 67 -0.86 2.62 6.40
CA MET A 67 -0.90 3.16 7.76
C MET A 67 0.31 4.04 8.04
N GLU A 68 1.52 3.53 7.80
CA GLU A 68 2.78 4.28 7.97
C GLU A 68 2.77 5.58 7.16
N LYS A 69 2.29 5.53 5.91
CA LYS A 69 2.14 6.75 5.09
C LYS A 69 1.24 7.78 5.75
N PHE A 70 0.09 7.40 6.29
CA PHE A 70 -0.82 8.38 6.89
C PHE A 70 -0.36 8.80 8.30
N LEU A 71 0.36 7.97 9.04
CA LEU A 71 0.90 8.34 10.36
C LEU A 71 2.08 9.30 10.28
N GLN A 72 2.84 9.27 9.18
CA GLN A 72 4.02 10.11 8.99
C GLN A 72 3.72 11.43 8.25
N HIS A 73 2.52 11.58 7.69
CA HIS A 73 2.12 12.75 6.88
C HIS A 73 0.77 13.29 7.38
N ASP A 74 0.83 14.25 8.31
CA ASP A 74 -0.36 14.81 8.98
C ASP A 74 -1.36 15.45 8.00
N ASP A 75 -0.87 16.09 6.95
CA ASP A 75 -1.69 16.70 5.89
C ASP A 75 -2.52 15.64 5.16
N LEU A 76 -1.88 14.53 4.77
CA LEU A 76 -2.56 13.40 4.13
C LEU A 76 -3.54 12.72 5.09
N CYS A 77 -3.17 12.62 6.38
CA CYS A 77 -4.05 12.08 7.41
C CYS A 77 -5.34 12.89 7.54
N GLN A 78 -5.22 14.22 7.61
CA GLN A 78 -6.37 15.12 7.66
C GLN A 78 -7.25 14.98 6.40
N GLN A 79 -6.64 14.91 5.22
CA GLN A 79 -7.37 14.67 3.97
C GLN A 79 -8.13 13.34 4.01
N LEU A 80 -7.51 12.25 4.48
CA LEU A 80 -8.16 10.96 4.60
C LEU A 80 -9.33 11.00 5.59
N MET A 81 -9.16 11.63 6.75
CA MET A 81 -10.24 11.77 7.74
C MET A 81 -11.42 12.58 7.20
N ALA A 82 -11.15 13.66 6.46
CA ALA A 82 -12.17 14.50 5.84
C ALA A 82 -13.06 13.76 4.83
N THR A 83 -12.66 12.58 4.35
CA THR A 83 -13.51 11.74 3.48
C THR A 83 -14.66 11.06 4.22
N HIS A 84 -14.71 11.06 5.55
CA HIS A 84 -15.81 10.46 6.30
C HIS A 84 -17.11 11.26 6.11
N PRO A 85 -18.29 10.62 5.94
CA PRO A 85 -18.55 9.18 5.96
C PRO A 85 -18.50 8.48 4.59
N ALA A 86 -17.98 9.13 3.56
CA ALA A 86 -17.99 8.60 2.20
C ALA A 86 -17.25 7.27 2.07
N LEU A 87 -17.73 6.45 1.14
CA LEU A 87 -17.04 5.25 0.69
C LEU A 87 -15.90 5.62 -0.24
N LEU A 88 -14.74 5.03 -0.03
CA LEU A 88 -13.58 5.18 -0.91
C LEU A 88 -13.51 3.99 -1.87
N ILE A 89 -13.51 4.29 -3.17
CA ILE A 89 -13.46 3.30 -4.23
C ILE A 89 -12.23 3.59 -5.09
N GLU A 90 -11.31 2.64 -5.16
CA GLU A 90 -10.17 2.68 -6.06
C GLU A 90 -10.66 2.41 -7.49
N ASN A 91 -10.81 3.46 -8.28
CA ASN A 91 -11.34 3.39 -9.64
C ASN A 91 -10.27 2.93 -10.64
N SER A 92 -9.85 1.67 -10.51
CA SER A 92 -8.95 1.00 -11.45
C SER A 92 -9.74 0.01 -12.31
N PRO A 93 -9.99 0.30 -13.60
CA PRO A 93 -10.78 -0.58 -14.47
C PRO A 93 -10.09 -1.93 -14.76
N CYS A 94 -8.76 -1.96 -14.64
CA CYS A 94 -7.94 -3.12 -14.97
C CYS A 94 -7.57 -3.96 -13.74
N ASP A 95 -7.87 -3.50 -12.53
CA ASP A 95 -7.56 -4.19 -11.28
C ASP A 95 -8.83 -4.61 -10.55
N MET A 96 -9.15 -5.90 -10.61
CA MET A 96 -10.31 -6.49 -9.94
C MET A 96 -10.05 -6.80 -8.45
N PHE A 97 -8.81 -6.75 -7.97
CA PHE A 97 -8.48 -7.08 -6.58
C PHE A 97 -8.32 -5.82 -5.73
N TRP A 98 -7.40 -4.93 -6.10
CA TRP A 98 -7.20 -3.67 -5.38
C TRP A 98 -8.28 -2.65 -5.72
N GLY A 99 -8.73 -2.64 -6.98
CA GLY A 99 -9.69 -1.69 -7.53
C GLY A 99 -11.11 -2.21 -7.67
N SER A 100 -11.97 -1.36 -8.24
CA SER A 100 -13.35 -1.66 -8.59
C SER A 100 -13.48 -2.49 -9.87
N GLY A 101 -12.43 -2.59 -10.69
CA GLY A 101 -12.50 -3.24 -11.99
C GLY A 101 -13.46 -2.57 -12.98
N LYS A 102 -13.45 -3.05 -14.22
CA LYS A 102 -14.17 -2.46 -15.36
C LYS A 102 -15.67 -2.28 -15.13
N ASN A 103 -16.29 -3.24 -14.43
CA ASN A 103 -17.73 -3.27 -14.20
C ASN A 103 -18.11 -2.92 -12.75
N ARG A 104 -17.20 -2.34 -11.96
CA ARG A 104 -17.40 -2.03 -10.52
C ARG A 104 -17.71 -3.24 -9.62
N HIS A 105 -17.35 -4.45 -10.07
CA HIS A 105 -17.47 -5.70 -9.32
C HIS A 105 -16.15 -6.18 -8.71
N GLY A 106 -15.08 -5.37 -8.81
CA GLY A 106 -13.81 -5.63 -8.17
C GLY A 106 -13.90 -5.54 -6.65
N GLN A 107 -12.95 -6.16 -5.96
CA GLN A 107 -12.98 -6.32 -4.51
C GLN A 107 -12.69 -5.00 -3.76
N ASN A 108 -12.18 -3.96 -4.44
CA ASN A 108 -11.88 -2.66 -3.85
C ASN A 108 -11.04 -2.76 -2.56
N LYS A 109 -10.07 -3.70 -2.51
CA LYS A 109 -9.28 -3.96 -1.30
C LYS A 109 -8.53 -2.72 -0.82
N LEU A 110 -8.04 -1.89 -1.74
CA LEU A 110 -7.34 -0.66 -1.37
C LEU A 110 -8.29 0.35 -0.73
N GLY A 111 -9.48 0.55 -1.29
CA GLY A 111 -10.51 1.40 -0.69
C GLY A 111 -10.91 0.92 0.71
N MET A 112 -11.06 -0.39 0.91
CA MET A 112 -11.33 -0.99 2.23
C MET A 112 -10.19 -0.74 3.23
N ILE A 113 -8.94 -0.87 2.79
CA ILE A 113 -7.76 -0.56 3.61
C ILE A 113 -7.75 0.92 3.99
N LEU A 114 -7.96 1.83 3.05
CA LEU A 114 -8.00 3.28 3.31
C LEU A 114 -9.07 3.64 4.34
N MET A 115 -10.27 3.07 4.23
CA MET A 115 -11.34 3.29 5.21
C MET A 115 -11.02 2.69 6.59
N SER A 116 -10.32 1.55 6.63
CA SER A 116 -9.86 0.94 7.88
C SER A 116 -8.77 1.80 8.55
N VAL A 117 -7.81 2.29 7.76
CA VAL A 117 -6.76 3.23 8.23
C VAL A 117 -7.39 4.54 8.72
N ARG A 118 -8.34 5.12 7.97
CA ARG A 118 -9.12 6.30 8.37
C ARG A 118 -9.71 6.16 9.77
N THR A 119 -10.30 4.99 10.06
CA THR A 119 -10.91 4.70 11.36
C THR A 119 -9.87 4.63 12.48
N LYS A 120 -8.71 4.03 12.22
CA LYS A 120 -7.61 3.92 13.20
C LYS A 120 -6.94 5.25 13.49
N VAL A 121 -6.62 6.03 12.45
CA VAL A 121 -5.96 7.33 12.66
C VAL A 121 -6.91 8.32 13.32
N ALA A 122 -8.21 8.31 13.00
CA ALA A 122 -9.19 9.16 13.68
C ALA A 122 -9.27 8.90 15.20
N ALA A 123 -9.02 7.67 15.66
CA ALA A 123 -8.97 7.37 17.09
C ALA A 123 -7.79 8.08 17.79
N LYS A 124 -6.65 8.28 17.11
CA LYS A 124 -5.49 9.01 17.64
C LYS A 124 -5.82 10.50 17.90
N TYR A 125 -6.59 11.13 17.01
CA TYR A 125 -6.93 12.56 17.13
C TYR A 125 -8.15 12.85 18.02
N ARG A 126 -8.88 11.82 18.50
CA ARG A 126 -9.98 12.01 19.47
C ARG A 126 -9.51 12.17 20.92
N HIS A 127 -8.21 12.00 21.19
CA HIS A 127 -7.62 12.11 22.52
C HIS A 127 -6.71 13.33 22.69
N VAL A 128 -6.89 14.35 21.84
CA VAL A 128 -6.31 15.69 21.99
C VAL A 128 -7.46 16.66 22.19
#